data_AF-W8ZKG5-F1
#
_entry.id   AF-W8ZKG5-F1
#
_cell.length_a   1.000
_cell.length_b   1.000
_cell.length_c   1.000
_cell.angle_alpha   90.00
_cell.angle_beta   90.00
_cell.angle_gamma   90.00
#
_symmetry.space_group_name_H-M   'P 1'
#
loop_
_entity.id
_entity.type
_entity.pdbx_description
1 polymer ?
#
loop_
_entity_poly.entity_id
_entity_poly.type
_entity_poly.pdbx_seq_one_letter_code
_entity_poly.pdbx_strand_id
1 'polypeptide(L)'
;MGDRGGVSRMKAENQEPAMSFEEAMEKLESIVDRLEGGDVPLETAIDLFQEGMKLSQLCGGKLEQVEKRIETLLESGSEFQTQPFSAAQNDREDVL
;
A
#
# COMPACT_ATOMS: atom_id res chain seq x y z
N MET A 1 -48.25 -14.84 -21.13
CA MET A 1 -47.20 -14.02 -21.77
C MET A 1 -46.67 -13.07 -20.70
N GLY A 2 -45.52 -13.28 -20.07
CA GLY A 2 -44.21 -13.50 -20.67
C GLY A 2 -43.32 -12.36 -20.17
N ASP A 3 -42.61 -12.63 -19.09
CA ASP A 3 -41.61 -11.82 -18.40
C ASP A 3 -40.69 -11.03 -19.36
N ARG A 4 -40.45 -9.74 -19.09
CA ARG A 4 -39.26 -9.04 -19.58
C ARG A 4 -38.70 -8.15 -18.48
N GLY A 5 -38.08 -8.80 -17.50
CA GLY A 5 -37.07 -8.18 -16.64
C GLY A 5 -36.02 -7.45 -17.48
N GLY A 6 -35.93 -6.14 -17.28
CA GLY A 6 -34.80 -5.34 -17.73
C GLY A 6 -33.59 -5.71 -16.88
N VAL A 7 -32.80 -6.66 -17.36
CA VAL A 7 -31.54 -7.02 -16.71
C VAL A 7 -30.57 -5.86 -16.91
N SER A 8 -30.42 -5.06 -15.85
CA SER A 8 -29.43 -3.99 -15.77
C SER A 8 -28.05 -4.64 -15.86
N ARG A 9 -27.39 -4.44 -17.00
CA ARG A 9 -26.08 -5.00 -17.32
C ARG A 9 -25.04 -4.27 -16.46
N MET A 10 -24.72 -4.84 -15.30
CA MET A 10 -23.58 -4.41 -14.49
C MET A 10 -22.31 -4.51 -15.34
N LYS A 11 -21.66 -3.37 -15.57
CA LYS A 11 -20.40 -3.30 -16.29
C LYS A 11 -19.34 -4.04 -15.46
N ALA A 12 -18.70 -5.03 -16.06
CA ALA A 12 -17.48 -5.62 -15.53
C ALA A 12 -16.42 -4.51 -15.50
N GLU A 13 -16.05 -4.10 -14.30
CA GLU A 13 -15.01 -3.12 -14.05
C GLU A 13 -13.67 -3.79 -14.40
N ASN A 14 -12.97 -3.19 -15.35
CA ASN A 14 -11.68 -3.65 -15.85
C ASN A 14 -10.62 -3.48 -14.75
N GLN A 15 -10.52 -4.45 -13.86
CA GLN A 15 -9.45 -4.51 -12.86
C GLN A 15 -8.18 -4.94 -13.59
N GLU A 16 -7.35 -3.97 -14.00
CA GLU A 16 -5.92 -4.26 -14.14
C GLU A 16 -5.44 -4.83 -12.81
N PRO A 17 -4.58 -5.87 -12.81
CA PRO A 17 -4.11 -6.47 -11.58
C PRO A 17 -3.44 -5.38 -10.74
N ALA A 18 -4.05 -5.06 -9.60
CA ALA A 18 -3.45 -4.13 -8.66
C ALA A 18 -2.09 -4.71 -8.24
N MET A 19 -1.01 -3.96 -8.50
CA MET A 19 0.37 -4.32 -8.14
C MET A 19 0.42 -4.88 -6.73
N SER A 20 1.14 -5.99 -6.50
CA SER A 20 1.29 -6.61 -5.17
C SER A 20 2.10 -5.72 -4.21
N PHE A 21 2.16 -6.10 -2.93
CA PHE A 21 2.97 -5.36 -1.96
C PHE A 21 4.46 -5.52 -2.27
N GLU A 22 4.87 -6.75 -2.56
CA GLU A 22 6.26 -7.13 -2.84
C GLU A 22 6.77 -6.43 -4.11
N GLU A 23 5.97 -6.41 -5.19
CA GLU A 23 6.33 -5.68 -6.42
C GLU A 23 6.42 -4.17 -6.20
N ALA A 24 5.53 -3.60 -5.38
CA ALA A 24 5.56 -2.17 -5.07
C ALA A 24 6.78 -1.80 -4.24
N MET A 25 7.17 -2.67 -3.29
CA MET A 25 8.36 -2.48 -2.46
C MET A 25 9.64 -2.60 -3.28
N GLU A 26 9.77 -3.62 -4.14
CA GLU A 26 10.96 -3.81 -5.00
C GLU A 26 11.17 -2.59 -5.93
N LYS A 27 10.08 -2.05 -6.49
CA LYS A 27 10.15 -0.82 -7.30
C LYS A 27 10.54 0.40 -6.48
N LEU A 28 10.02 0.53 -5.26
CA LEU A 28 10.36 1.64 -4.38
C LEU A 28 11.84 1.60 -4.00
N GLU A 29 12.37 0.43 -3.65
CA GLU A 29 13.79 0.20 -3.39
C GLU A 29 14.65 0.60 -4.59
N SER A 30 14.28 0.15 -5.79
CA SER A 30 14.99 0.52 -7.02
C SER A 30 14.99 2.03 -7.29
N ILE A 31 13.90 2.72 -6.97
CA ILE A 31 13.83 4.18 -7.08
C ILE A 31 14.77 4.85 -6.08
N VAL A 32 14.79 4.39 -4.83
CA VAL A 32 15.69 4.91 -3.79
C VAL A 32 17.15 4.73 -4.22
N ASP A 33 17.53 3.52 -4.65
CA ASP A 33 18.89 3.23 -5.11
C ASP A 33 19.33 4.17 -6.25
N ARG A 34 18.42 4.45 -7.20
CA ARG A 34 18.68 5.36 -8.31
C ARG A 34 18.86 6.80 -7.84
N LEU A 35 18.04 7.26 -6.90
CA LEU A 35 18.13 8.62 -6.36
C LEU A 35 19.40 8.79 -5.52
N GLU A 36 19.83 7.78 -4.77
CA GLU A 36 21.06 7.78 -3.98
C GLU A 36 22.33 7.72 -4.85
N GLY A 37 22.23 7.12 -6.04
CA GLY A 37 23.33 7.04 -7.01
C GLY A 37 23.85 8.40 -7.52
N GLY A 38 23.11 9.50 -7.34
CA GLY A 38 23.59 10.88 -7.53
C GLY A 38 23.79 11.36 -8.98
N ASP A 39 23.84 10.47 -9.97
CA ASP A 39 24.01 10.81 -11.40
C ASP A 39 22.67 10.87 -12.16
N VAL A 40 21.62 11.35 -11.50
CA VAL A 40 20.27 11.45 -12.06
C VAL A 40 19.98 12.92 -12.42
N PRO A 41 19.59 13.23 -13.67
CA PRO A 41 19.15 14.57 -14.04
C PRO A 41 17.99 15.05 -13.17
N LEU A 42 17.97 16.35 -12.84
CA LEU A 42 16.99 16.93 -11.92
C LEU A 42 15.53 16.61 -12.29
N GLU A 43 15.18 16.73 -13.57
CA GLU A 43 13.81 16.43 -14.04
C GLU A 43 13.44 14.97 -13.78
N THR A 44 14.35 14.04 -14.07
CA THR A 44 14.17 12.61 -13.78
C THR A 44 14.10 12.34 -12.28
N ALA A 45 14.88 13.04 -11.45
CA ALA A 45 14.84 12.88 -10.01
C ALA A 45 13.48 13.29 -9.43
N ILE A 46 12.85 14.34 -9.98
CA ILE A 46 11.50 14.78 -9.59
C ILE A 46 10.47 13.70 -9.95
N ASP A 47 10.55 13.13 -11.14
CA ASP A 47 9.63 12.07 -11.58
C ASP A 47 9.76 10.82 -10.70
N LEU A 48 11.00 10.39 -10.43
CA LEU A 48 11.30 9.26 -9.56
C LEU A 48 10.79 9.49 -8.14
N PHE A 49 10.97 10.70 -7.60
CA PHE A 49 10.46 11.04 -6.27
C PHE A 49 8.92 10.95 -6.22
N GLN A 50 8.22 11.46 -7.23
CA GLN A 50 6.77 11.38 -7.30
C GLN A 50 6.29 9.93 -7.41
N GLU A 51 6.96 9.10 -8.20
CA GLU A 51 6.66 7.67 -8.30
C GLU A 51 6.91 6.96 -6.95
N GLY A 52 8.04 7.24 -6.30
CA GLY A 52 8.36 6.72 -4.98
C GLY A 52 7.31 7.08 -3.92
N MET A 53 6.81 8.32 -3.93
CA MET A 53 5.72 8.74 -3.04
C MET A 53 4.43 7.93 -3.28
N LYS A 54 4.06 7.69 -4.55
CA LYS A 54 2.87 6.89 -4.89
C LYS A 54 3.02 5.44 -4.43
N LEU A 55 4.20 4.84 -4.62
CA LEU A 55 4.49 3.49 -4.18
C LEU A 55 4.49 3.38 -2.65
N SER A 56 5.07 4.36 -1.94
CA SER A 56 5.05 4.42 -0.48
C SER A 56 3.61 4.46 0.06
N GLN A 57 2.75 5.30 -0.53
CA GLN A 57 1.33 5.35 -0.17
C GLN A 57 0.60 4.04 -0.47
N LEU A 58 0.89 3.41 -1.61
CA LEU A 58 0.32 2.11 -1.98
C LEU A 58 0.70 1.02 -0.97
N CYS A 59 1.97 0.95 -0.57
CA CYS A 59 2.46 0.01 0.44
C CYS A 59 1.76 0.23 1.78
N GLY A 60 1.69 1.48 2.25
CA GLY A 60 0.98 1.83 3.49
C GLY A 60 -0.49 1.43 3.46
N GLY A 61 -1.20 1.74 2.37
CA GLY A 61 -2.62 1.39 2.22
C GLY A 61 -2.87 -0.12 2.14
N LYS A 62 -1.90 -0.91 1.64
CA LYS A 62 -1.99 -2.38 1.66
C LYS A 62 -1.82 -2.93 3.07
N LEU A 63 -0.85 -2.42 3.84
CA LEU A 63 -0.64 -2.82 5.23
C LEU A 63 -1.86 -2.48 6.09
N GLU A 64 -2.43 -1.29 5.93
CA GLU A 64 -3.64 -0.87 6.64
C GLU A 64 -4.84 -1.79 6.35
N GLN A 65 -5.00 -2.25 5.10
CA GLN A 65 -6.04 -3.22 4.74
C GLN A 65 -5.84 -4.57 5.41
N VAL A 66 -4.59 -5.03 5.52
CA VAL A 66 -4.26 -6.29 6.21
C VAL A 66 -4.52 -6.15 7.71
N GLU A 67 -4.12 -5.03 8.32
CA GLU A 67 -4.37 -4.73 9.73
C GLU A 67 -5.86 -4.79 10.07
N LYS A 68 -6.70 -4.05 9.32
CA LYS A 68 -8.17 -4.06 9.51
C LYS A 68 -8.77 -5.45 9.36
N ARG A 69 -8.25 -6.26 8.43
CA ARG A 69 -8.72 -7.64 8.23
C ARG A 69 -8.36 -8.51 9.42
N ILE A 70 -7.17 -8.35 10.00
CA ILE A 70 -6.76 -9.04 11.22
C ILE A 70 -7.64 -8.61 12.40
N GLU A 71 -7.86 -7.31 12.59
CA GLU A 71 -8.73 -6.76 13.63
C GLU A 71 -10.14 -7.38 13.57
N THR A 72 -10.75 -7.42 12.39
CA THR A 72 -12.08 -8.03 12.18
C THR A 72 -12.11 -9.52 12.56
N LEU A 73 -11.02 -10.25 12.27
CA LEU A 73 -10.92 -11.67 12.65
C LEU A 73 -10.79 -11.83 14.16
N LEU A 74 -10.05 -10.96 14.85
CA LEU A 74 -9.88 -11.00 16.30
C LEU A 74 -11.16 -10.59 17.05
N GLU A 75 -11.91 -9.61 16.56
CA GLU A 75 -13.23 -9.28 17.12
C GLU A 75 -14.22 -10.45 17.05
N SER A 76 -14.05 -11.33 16.06
CA SER A 76 -14.87 -12.53 15.88
C SER A 76 -14.47 -13.73 16.75
N GLY A 77 -13.33 -13.65 17.47
CA GLY A 77 -12.81 -14.73 18.32
C GLY A 77 -12.11 -14.21 19.57
N SER A 78 -12.82 -14.26 20.70
CA SER A 78 -12.36 -14.12 22.10
C SER A 78 -10.93 -13.58 22.37
N GLU A 79 -10.88 -12.38 22.98
CA GLU A 79 -9.78 -11.78 23.76
C GLU A 79 -8.36 -11.85 23.16
N PHE A 80 -8.13 -11.20 22.03
CA PHE A 80 -6.78 -10.76 21.64
C PHE A 80 -6.71 -9.24 21.61
N GLN A 81 -5.72 -8.67 22.30
CA GLN A 81 -5.48 -7.23 22.32
C GLN A 81 -4.60 -6.84 21.13
N THR A 82 -5.05 -5.91 20.29
CA THR A 82 -4.23 -5.32 19.22
C THR A 82 -3.56 -4.05 19.71
N GLN A 83 -2.37 -3.78 19.18
CA GLN A 83 -1.73 -2.46 19.28
C GLN A 83 -1.35 -1.98 17.88
N PRO A 84 -1.50 -0.67 17.58
CA PRO A 84 -1.11 -0.11 16.29
C PRO A 84 0.37 -0.36 16.00
N PHE A 85 0.68 -0.79 14.78
CA PHE A 85 2.07 -0.92 14.36
C PHE A 85 2.68 0.47 14.12
N SER A 86 3.50 0.92 15.08
CA SER A 86 4.25 2.18 15.01
C SER A 86 5.66 1.91 14.48
N ALA A 87 5.90 2.21 13.20
CA ALA A 87 7.24 2.11 12.61
C ALA A 87 8.21 3.22 13.07
N ALA A 88 7.73 4.19 13.85
CA ALA A 88 8.46 5.42 14.22
C ALA A 88 8.72 5.57 15.73
N GLN A 89 8.96 4.48 16.44
CA GLN A 89 9.33 4.49 17.86
C GLN A 89 10.58 3.64 18.12
N ASN A 90 11.74 4.06 17.60
CA ASN A 90 13.02 3.73 18.25
C ASN A 90 14.16 4.75 18.05
N ASP A 91 13.90 5.94 17.52
CA ASP A 91 14.93 7.00 17.45
C ASP A 91 14.63 8.08 18.49
N ARG A 92 15.03 7.81 19.75
CA ARG A 92 15.17 8.67 20.95
C ARG A 92 14.67 7.88 22.18
N GLU A 93 15.42 7.63 23.25
CA GLU A 93 16.67 8.16 23.81
C GLU A 93 17.24 7.09 24.75
N ASP A 94 18.56 6.89 24.79
CA ASP A 94 19.25 6.64 26.06
C ASP A 94 20.68 7.23 26.00
N VAL A 95 20.77 8.34 26.73
CA VAL A 95 21.90 9.05 27.31
C VAL A 95 23.12 8.17 27.65
N LEU A 96 24.31 8.61 27.22
CA LEU A 96 25.49 8.87 28.07
C LEU A 96 26.37 9.97 27.43
#